data_AF-A0A2S4V8K2-F1
#
_entry.id   AF-A0A2S4V8K2-F1
#
_cell.length_a   1.000
_cell.length_b   1.000
_cell.length_c   1.000
_cell.angle_alpha   90.00
_cell.angle_beta   90.00
_cell.angle_gamma   90.00
#
_symmetry.space_group_name_H-M   'P 1'
#
loop_
_entity.id
_entity.type
_entity.pdbx_description
1 polymer ?
#
loop_
_entity_poly.entity_id
_entity_poly.type
_entity_poly.pdbx_seq_one_letter_code
_entity_poly.pdbx_strand_id
1 'polypeptide(L)'
;MSSSTGRLPVLAITIIGKKGQPLYVRNFGSPSGGEADLKWHYAAHVSLDVFDERDALPTTLVDRYFGLLYAMEDYACYGYQSNTRIRFVLCLPMKDTLIKDTEVKLVFKSLHSAYIQYICNPFHQIPLDNPKTTNAIAPTIKSQAFDQQINRIVGL
;
A
#
# COMPACT_ATOMS: atom_id res chain seq x y z
N MET A 1 -17.21 20.51 -12.98
CA MET A 1 -17.92 19.63 -12.04
C MET A 1 -17.86 18.22 -12.59
N SER A 2 -16.84 17.44 -12.19
CA SER A 2 -16.68 16.05 -12.65
C SER A 2 -17.28 15.14 -11.59
N SER A 3 -18.37 14.47 -11.95
CA SER A 3 -19.07 13.48 -11.13
C SER A 3 -18.24 12.18 -11.06
N SER A 4 -17.48 12.00 -9.98
CA SER A 4 -16.83 10.72 -9.66
C SER A 4 -17.85 9.74 -9.07
N THR A 5 -18.55 9.03 -9.96
CA THR A 5 -19.47 7.94 -9.64
C THR A 5 -18.74 6.80 -8.91
N GLY A 6 -18.98 6.67 -7.60
CA GLY A 6 -18.89 5.40 -6.84
C GLY A 6 -17.52 4.77 -6.61
N ARG A 7 -16.40 5.52 -6.66
CA ARG A 7 -15.06 4.98 -6.34
C ARG A 7 -14.40 5.72 -5.18
N LEU A 8 -13.70 4.96 -4.33
CA LEU A 8 -12.95 5.47 -3.19
C LEU A 8 -11.86 6.44 -3.66
N PRO A 9 -11.83 7.69 -3.16
CA PRO A 9 -10.73 8.60 -3.43
C PRO A 9 -9.48 8.09 -2.72
N VAL A 10 -8.42 7.75 -3.46
CA VAL A 10 -7.15 7.28 -2.89
C VAL A 10 -6.13 8.41 -2.96
N LEU A 11 -5.46 8.70 -1.84
CA LEU A 11 -4.36 9.67 -1.79
C LEU A 11 -3.01 9.01 -2.08
N ALA A 12 -2.75 7.86 -1.47
CA ALA A 12 -1.50 7.14 -1.68
C ALA A 12 -1.65 5.64 -1.42
N ILE A 13 -0.78 4.88 -2.09
CA ILE A 13 -0.63 3.44 -1.90
C ILE A 13 0.82 3.16 -1.58
N THR A 14 1.04 2.39 -0.52
CA THR A 14 2.38 1.92 -0.14
C THR A 14 2.38 0.41 0.03
N ILE A 15 3.38 -0.26 -0.56
CA ILE A 15 3.64 -1.68 -0.39
C ILE A 15 4.96 -1.80 0.37
N ILE A 16 4.92 -2.51 1.49
CA ILE A 16 6.04 -2.71 2.39
C ILE A 16 6.41 -4.19 2.39
N GLY A 17 7.70 -4.47 2.25
CA GLY A 17 8.24 -5.82 2.26
C GLY A 17 8.34 -6.40 3.67
N LYS A 18 8.71 -7.69 3.72
CA LYS A 18 8.78 -8.47 4.97
C LYS A 18 9.75 -7.90 6.03
N LYS A 19 10.80 -7.17 5.63
CA LYS A 19 11.78 -6.55 6.54
C LYS A 19 11.44 -5.09 6.83
N GLY A 20 10.23 -4.63 6.53
CA GLY A 20 9.81 -3.24 6.70
C GLY A 20 10.32 -2.28 5.63
N GLN A 21 10.92 -2.79 4.55
CA GLN A 21 11.41 -1.97 3.46
C GLN A 21 10.27 -1.50 2.55
N PRO A 22 10.22 -0.22 2.14
CA PRO A 22 9.22 0.23 1.17
C PRO A 22 9.56 -0.34 -0.21
N LEU A 23 8.68 -1.21 -0.73
CA LEU A 23 8.80 -1.79 -2.08
C LEU A 23 8.15 -0.90 -3.12
N TYR A 24 7.09 -0.17 -2.77
CA TYR A 24 6.39 0.71 -3.68
C TYR A 24 5.73 1.82 -2.88
N VAL A 25 5.88 3.06 -3.33
CA VAL A 25 5.15 4.21 -2.80
C VAL A 25 4.65 4.99 -4.00
N ARG A 26 3.35 5.25 -4.04
CA ARG A 26 2.76 6.07 -5.09
C ARG A 26 1.75 7.03 -4.50
N ASN A 27 1.98 8.30 -4.81
CA ASN A 27 1.09 9.40 -4.51
C ASN A 27 0.15 9.64 -5.70
N PHE A 28 -1.13 9.82 -5.40
CA PHE A 28 -2.20 10.16 -6.36
C PHE A 28 -2.81 11.54 -6.07
N GLY A 29 -2.40 12.20 -4.98
CA GLY A 29 -2.74 13.59 -4.68
C GLY A 29 -1.89 14.61 -5.46
N SER A 30 -2.19 15.90 -5.27
CA SER A 30 -1.45 17.04 -5.84
C SER A 30 -0.64 17.77 -4.77
N PRO A 31 0.55 18.37 -5.05
CA PRO A 31 1.35 18.31 -6.27
C PRO A 31 2.56 17.37 -6.14
N SER A 32 2.97 16.86 -7.31
CA SER A 32 4.18 16.07 -7.55
C SER A 32 5.45 16.84 -7.19
N GLY A 33 5.89 16.73 -5.95
CA GLY A 33 7.16 17.23 -5.44
C GLY A 33 7.71 16.28 -4.38
N GLY A 34 9.03 16.24 -4.20
CA GLY A 34 9.69 15.26 -3.31
C GLY A 34 9.21 15.29 -1.85
N GLU A 35 8.65 16.40 -1.38
CA GLU A 35 8.04 16.52 -0.05
C GLU A 35 6.77 15.67 0.11
N ALA A 36 5.97 15.56 -0.94
CA ALA A 36 4.73 14.79 -0.89
C ALA A 36 5.01 13.28 -0.81
N ASP A 37 6.07 12.81 -1.47
CA ASP A 37 6.53 11.42 -1.34
C ASP A 37 7.05 11.14 0.07
N LEU A 38 7.77 12.09 0.69
CA LEU A 38 8.27 11.96 2.07
C LEU A 38 7.13 11.80 3.08
N LYS A 39 6.01 12.53 2.91
CA LYS A 39 4.82 12.38 3.76
C LYS A 39 4.30 10.94 3.76
N TRP A 40 4.21 10.31 2.60
CA TRP A 40 3.69 8.95 2.48
C TRP A 40 4.68 7.89 2.95
N HIS A 41 5.99 8.17 2.86
CA HIS A 41 7.02 7.36 3.50
C HIS A 41 6.88 7.37 5.03
N TYR A 42 6.66 8.55 5.62
CA TYR A 42 6.42 8.67 7.06
C TYR A 42 5.14 7.93 7.48
N ALA A 43 4.05 8.13 6.73
CA ALA A 43 2.78 7.43 7.00
C ALA A 43 2.92 5.89 6.95
N ALA A 44 3.69 5.38 5.99
CA ALA A 44 3.98 3.96 5.88
C ALA A 44 4.83 3.43 7.05
N HIS A 45 5.79 4.23 7.52
CA HIS A 45 6.64 3.83 8.64
C HIS A 45 5.89 3.81 9.96
N VAL A 46 5.01 4.80 10.22
CA VAL A 46 4.13 4.80 11.39
C VAL A 46 3.12 3.64 11.35
N SER A 47 2.63 3.30 10.15
CA SER A 47 1.74 2.14 9.96
C SER A 47 2.42 0.84 10.34
N LEU A 48 3.75 0.72 10.17
CA LEU A 48 4.51 -0.51 10.42
C LEU A 48 4.46 -0.92 11.89
N ASP A 49 4.56 0.04 12.81
CA ASP A 49 4.50 -0.23 14.25
C ASP A 49 3.16 -0.89 14.63
N VAL A 50 2.04 -0.40 14.05
CA VAL A 50 0.70 -0.98 14.26
C VAL A 50 0.60 -2.40 13.71
N PHE A 51 1.25 -2.69 12.58
CA PHE A 51 1.31 -4.07 12.05
C PHE A 51 2.09 -4.99 13.00
N ASP A 52 3.24 -4.54 13.50
CA ASP A 52 4.10 -5.35 14.36
C ASP A 52 3.45 -5.62 15.74
N GLU A 53 2.76 -4.62 16.32
CA GLU A 53 1.98 -4.80 17.55
C GLU A 53 0.87 -5.84 17.38
N ARG A 54 0.12 -5.78 16.27
CA ARG A 54 -1.00 -6.68 16.01
C ARG A 54 -0.55 -8.07 15.57
N ASP A 55 0.60 -8.19 14.89
CA ASP A 55 1.24 -9.46 14.56
C ASP A 55 1.73 -10.19 15.83
N ALA A 56 2.07 -9.46 16.90
CA ALA A 56 2.48 -10.04 18.19
C ALA A 56 1.30 -10.59 19.02
N LEU A 57 0.07 -10.17 18.73
CA LEU A 57 -1.12 -10.68 19.41
C LEU A 57 -1.46 -12.10 18.89
N PRO A 58 -1.81 -13.06 19.76
CA PRO A 58 -2.12 -14.44 19.38
C PRO A 58 -3.45 -14.59 18.63
N THR A 59 -4.05 -13.49 18.17
CA THR A 59 -5.31 -13.50 17.43
C THR A 59 -5.08 -14.14 16.07
N THR A 60 -5.74 -15.26 15.84
CA THR A 60 -5.85 -15.88 14.52
C THR A 60 -6.62 -14.92 13.61
N LEU A 61 -5.91 -14.02 12.94
CA LEU A 61 -6.47 -13.19 11.88
C LEU A 61 -6.83 -14.11 10.71
N VAL A 62 -8.03 -14.68 10.76
CA VAL A 62 -8.64 -15.43 9.65
C VAL A 62 -8.78 -14.50 8.43
N ASP A 63 -9.00 -13.19 8.68
CA ASP A 63 -9.04 -12.18 7.65
C ASP A 63 -7.73 -11.38 7.62
N ARG A 64 -7.13 -11.26 6.43
CA ARG A 64 -5.84 -10.59 6.17
C ARG A 64 -5.93 -9.05 6.19
N TYR A 65 -7.13 -8.55 6.47
CA TYR A 65 -7.47 -7.14 6.53
C TYR A 65 -7.36 -6.63 7.95
N PHE A 66 -6.52 -5.62 8.16
CA PHE A 66 -6.30 -4.99 9.47
C PHE A 66 -7.28 -3.84 9.72
N GLY A 67 -8.08 -3.44 8.71
CA GLY A 67 -8.98 -2.32 8.87
C GLY A 67 -8.24 -0.98 8.91
N LEU A 68 -8.86 -0.02 9.57
CA LEU A 68 -8.24 1.25 9.92
C LEU A 68 -7.07 1.01 10.87
N LEU A 69 -5.88 1.47 10.49
CA LEU A 69 -4.67 1.45 11.32
C LEU A 69 -4.66 2.67 12.23
N TYR A 70 -4.75 3.86 11.62
CA TYR A 70 -4.85 5.14 12.31
C TYR A 70 -5.50 6.18 11.39
N ALA A 71 -5.97 7.27 11.98
CA ALA A 71 -6.49 8.43 11.28
C ALA A 71 -5.73 9.69 11.75
N MET A 72 -5.43 10.57 10.80
CA MET A 72 -4.91 11.91 11.00
C MET A 72 -5.98 12.92 10.56
N GLU A 73 -5.69 14.22 10.71
CA GLU A 73 -6.63 15.29 10.40
C GLU A 73 -7.07 15.29 8.93
N ASP A 74 -6.17 14.96 8.00
CA ASP A 74 -6.39 15.07 6.56
C ASP A 74 -6.45 13.72 5.82
N TYR A 75 -6.01 12.63 6.44
CA TYR A 75 -6.03 11.28 5.85
C TYR A 75 -6.23 10.17 6.88
N ALA A 76 -6.77 9.04 6.41
CA ALA A 76 -6.92 7.80 7.14
C ALA A 76 -6.11 6.68 6.48
N CYS A 77 -5.39 5.88 7.27
CA CYS A 77 -4.57 4.78 6.80
C CYS A 77 -5.23 3.44 7.09
N TYR A 78 -5.47 2.66 6.03
CA TYR A 78 -5.98 1.31 6.11
C TYR A 78 -4.87 0.30 5.81
N GLY A 79 -4.95 -0.86 6.46
CA GLY A 79 -3.93 -1.90 6.39
C GLY A 79 -4.44 -3.24 5.91
N TYR A 80 -3.61 -3.92 5.12
CA TYR A 80 -3.80 -5.31 4.72
C TYR A 80 -2.46 -6.04 4.72
N GLN A 81 -2.40 -7.26 5.26
CA GLN A 81 -1.17 -8.04 5.35
C GLN A 81 -1.36 -9.42 4.74
N SER A 82 -0.52 -9.74 3.75
CA SER A 82 -0.51 -11.05 3.10
C SER A 82 0.07 -12.17 3.99
N ASN A 83 -0.06 -13.42 3.54
CA ASN A 83 0.58 -14.60 4.14
C ASN A 83 2.10 -14.56 4.17
N THR A 84 2.73 -13.90 3.19
CA THR A 84 4.18 -13.75 3.11
C THR A 84 4.70 -12.57 3.92
N ARG A 85 3.85 -11.93 4.74
CA ARG A 85 4.13 -10.71 5.52
C ARG A 85 4.52 -9.51 4.64
N ILE A 86 4.04 -9.47 3.39
CA ILE A 86 3.99 -8.24 2.61
C ILE A 86 2.79 -7.44 3.09
N ARG A 87 3.04 -6.17 3.43
CA ARG A 87 2.06 -5.26 4.04
C ARG A 87 1.67 -4.21 3.01
N PHE A 88 0.38 -3.94 2.93
CA PHE A 88 -0.21 -2.98 2.02
C PHE A 88 -0.87 -1.91 2.87
N VAL A 89 -0.53 -0.65 2.58
CA VAL A 89 -1.08 0.53 3.24
C VAL A 89 -1.79 1.37 2.19
N LEU A 90 -3.04 1.70 2.49
CA LEU A 90 -3.88 2.55 1.65
C LEU A 90 -4.21 3.83 2.43
N CYS A 91 -3.80 4.98 1.89
CA CYS A 91 -4.12 6.27 2.47
C CYS A 91 -5.32 6.87 1.73
N LEU A 92 -6.39 7.14 2.46
CA LEU A 92 -7.63 7.73 1.96
C LEU A 92 -7.80 9.12 2.57
N PRO A 93 -8.38 10.11 1.88
CA PRO A 93 -8.64 11.41 2.46
C PRO A 93 -9.75 11.29 3.51
N MET A 94 -9.57 11.98 4.64
CA MET A 94 -10.60 12.12 5.65
C MET A 94 -11.63 13.16 5.14
N LYS A 95 -12.58 12.71 4.30
CA LYS A 95 -13.76 13.49 3.88
C LYS A 95 -15.00 12.87 4.50
N ASP A 96 -16.09 13.62 4.62
CA ASP A 96 -17.39 13.19 5.17
C ASP A 96 -18.09 12.04 4.40
N THR A 97 -17.38 11.37 3.49
CA THR A 97 -17.86 10.18 2.81
C THR A 97 -17.67 8.97 3.72
N LEU A 98 -18.77 8.26 3.98
CA LEU A 98 -18.72 6.99 4.71
C LEU A 98 -17.94 5.94 3.89
N ILE A 99 -16.70 5.67 4.28
CA ILE A 99 -15.85 4.64 3.67
C ILE A 99 -16.31 3.27 4.16
N LYS A 100 -16.80 2.43 3.25
CA LYS A 100 -17.20 1.06 3.56
C LYS A 100 -16.00 0.12 3.48
N ASP A 101 -15.78 -0.68 4.51
CA ASP A 101 -14.73 -1.72 4.52
C ASP A 101 -14.80 -2.66 3.31
N THR A 102 -15.99 -2.94 2.78
CA THR A 102 -16.16 -3.79 1.60
C THR A 102 -15.43 -3.23 0.38
N GLU A 103 -15.49 -1.92 0.16
CA GLU A 103 -14.82 -1.25 -0.97
C GLU A 103 -13.30 -1.23 -0.76
N VAL A 104 -12.86 -0.96 0.46
CA VAL A 104 -11.43 -0.96 0.83
C VAL A 104 -10.84 -2.37 0.65
N LYS A 105 -11.55 -3.41 1.11
CA LYS A 105 -11.16 -4.81 0.90
C LYS A 105 -11.06 -5.18 -0.59
N LEU A 106 -11.94 -4.64 -1.44
CA LEU A 106 -11.89 -4.88 -2.88
C LEU A 106 -10.66 -4.25 -3.54
N VAL A 107 -10.30 -3.03 -3.12
CA VAL A 107 -9.06 -2.36 -3.54
C VAL A 107 -7.85 -3.19 -3.12
N PHE A 108 -7.78 -3.64 -1.86
CA PHE A 108 -6.68 -4.48 -1.38
C PHE A 108 -6.57 -5.81 -2.14
N LYS A 109 -7.69 -6.48 -2.42
CA LYS A 109 -7.69 -7.70 -3.26
C LYS A 109 -7.12 -7.44 -4.65
N SER A 110 -7.49 -6.32 -5.26
CA SER A 110 -6.99 -5.92 -6.58
C SER A 110 -5.49 -5.59 -6.55
N LEU A 111 -5.03 -4.87 -5.51
CA LEU A 111 -3.62 -4.55 -5.30
C LEU A 111 -2.78 -5.80 -5.06
N HIS A 112 -3.26 -6.72 -4.24
CA HIS A 112 -2.58 -7.99 -3.98
C HIS A 112 -2.49 -8.80 -5.29
N SER A 113 -3.56 -8.84 -6.09
CA SER A 113 -3.54 -9.54 -7.38
C SER A 113 -2.54 -8.92 -8.37
N ALA A 114 -2.46 -7.58 -8.43
CA ALA A 114 -1.47 -6.87 -9.23
C ALA A 114 -0.04 -7.15 -8.76
N TYR A 115 0.18 -7.16 -7.44
CA TYR A 115 1.47 -7.49 -6.85
C TYR A 115 1.88 -8.93 -7.18
N ILE A 116 0.96 -9.90 -7.09
CA ILE A 116 1.21 -11.30 -7.48
C ILE A 116 1.63 -11.38 -8.95
N GLN A 117 0.91 -10.72 -9.86
CA GLN A 117 1.26 -10.71 -11.29
C GLN A 117 2.64 -10.09 -11.54
N TYR A 118 2.98 -9.03 -10.80
CA TYR A 118 4.30 -8.44 -10.87
C TYR A 118 5.40 -9.41 -10.42
N ILE A 119 5.22 -10.09 -9.28
CA ILE A 119 6.24 -11.01 -8.76
C ILE A 119 6.35 -12.32 -9.55
N CYS A 120 5.26 -12.75 -10.20
CA CYS A 120 5.24 -13.94 -11.03
C CYS A 120 5.90 -13.72 -12.40
N ASN A 121 6.36 -12.51 -12.72
CA ASN A 121 7.13 -12.27 -13.93
C ASN A 121 8.58 -12.80 -13.76
N PRO A 122 9.01 -13.81 -14.54
CA PRO A 122 10.33 -14.42 -14.39
C PRO A 122 11.50 -13.47 -14.72
N PHE A 123 11.23 -12.33 -15.36
CA PHE A 123 12.24 -11.33 -15.71
C PHE A 123 12.35 -10.20 -14.66
N HIS A 124 11.46 -10.15 -13.67
CA HIS A 124 11.61 -9.21 -12.58
C HIS A 124 12.60 -9.79 -11.57
N GLN A 125 13.74 -9.11 -11.41
CA GLN A 125 14.66 -9.40 -10.31
C GLN A 125 14.02 -8.92 -9.02
N ILE A 126 13.37 -9.84 -8.30
CA ILE A 126 13.00 -9.61 -6.91
C ILE A 126 14.20 -10.09 -6.09
N PRO A 127 15.07 -9.21 -5.55
CA PRO A 127 16.19 -9.64 -4.73
C PRO A 127 15.63 -9.87 -3.33
N LEU A 128 14.79 -10.90 -3.19
CA LEU A 128 14.49 -11.46 -1.88
C LEU A 128 15.73 -12.17 -1.31
N ASP A 129 16.65 -12.63 -2.18
CA ASP A 129 17.76 -13.53 -1.81
C ASP A 129 19.15 -13.13 -2.36
N ASN A 130 19.41 -11.88 -2.79
CA ASN A 130 20.77 -11.52 -3.23
C ASN A 130 21.60 -10.95 -2.05
N PRO A 131 22.55 -11.71 -1.47
CA PRO A 131 23.33 -11.28 -0.30
C PRO A 131 24.33 -10.16 -0.58
N LYS A 132 24.46 -9.72 -1.85
CA LYS A 132 25.38 -8.63 -2.25
C LYS A 132 24.78 -7.23 -2.08
N THR A 133 23.53 -7.13 -1.65
CA THR A 133 22.83 -5.86 -1.46
C THR A 133 22.54 -5.64 0.03
N THR A 134 23.59 -5.66 0.85
CA THR A 134 23.49 -5.39 2.30
C THR A 134 23.28 -3.90 2.61
N ASN A 135 23.54 -3.01 1.64
CA ASN A 135 23.46 -1.55 1.82
C ASN A 135 22.61 -0.80 0.77
N ALA A 136 21.95 -1.49 -0.19
CA ALA A 136 21.05 -0.78 -1.10
C ALA A 136 19.61 -0.93 -0.61
N ILE A 137 18.96 0.21 -0.45
CA ILE A 137 17.50 0.37 -0.41
C ILE A 137 16.90 -0.67 -1.36
N ALA A 138 16.10 -1.59 -0.83
CA ALA A 138 15.51 -2.67 -1.63
C ALA A 138 14.88 -2.10 -2.91
N PRO A 139 14.95 -2.81 -4.04
CA PRO A 139 14.53 -2.23 -5.29
C PRO A 139 13.05 -1.88 -5.21
N THR A 140 12.78 -0.59 -5.36
CA THR A 140 11.44 -0.10 -5.58
C THR A 140 10.89 -0.74 -6.85
N ILE A 141 9.63 -1.16 -6.82
CA ILE A 141 8.91 -1.63 -8.00
C ILE A 141 8.88 -0.48 -9.01
N LYS A 142 9.74 -0.56 -10.03
CA LYS A 142 9.88 0.43 -11.11
C LYS A 142 9.37 -0.17 -12.42
N SER A 143 8.08 -0.47 -12.49
CA SER A 143 7.46 -1.00 -13.70
C SER A 143 6.29 -0.14 -14.13
N GLN A 144 6.35 0.35 -15.37
CA GLN A 144 5.27 1.12 -15.97
C GLN A 144 3.99 0.30 -16.12
N ALA A 145 4.10 -1.00 -16.40
CA ALA A 145 2.93 -1.88 -16.51
C ALA A 145 2.22 -2.02 -15.16
N PHE A 146 3.00 -2.14 -14.07
CA PHE A 146 2.46 -2.16 -12.71
C PHE A 146 1.78 -0.83 -12.39
N ASP A 147 2.45 0.29 -12.65
CA ASP A 147 1.89 1.63 -12.45
C ASP A 147 0.57 1.86 -13.19
N GLN A 148 0.47 1.44 -14.45
CA GLN A 148 -0.78 1.49 -15.22
C GLN A 148 -1.87 0.65 -14.57
N GLN A 149 -1.53 -0.53 -14.05
CA GLN A 149 -2.50 -1.38 -13.36
C GLN A 149 -2.98 -0.73 -12.06
N ILE A 150 -2.09 -0.12 -11.28
CA ILE A 150 -2.47 0.61 -10.06
C ILE A 150 -3.35 1.81 -10.40
N ASN A 151 -3.02 2.59 -11.43
CA ASN A 151 -3.87 3.71 -11.88
C ASN A 151 -5.28 3.22 -12.25
N ARG A 152 -5.41 2.10 -12.98
CA ARG A 152 -6.72 1.49 -13.32
C ARG A 152 -7.52 1.07 -12.08
N ILE A 153 -6.86 0.57 -11.04
CA ILE A 153 -7.49 0.18 -9.77
C ILE A 153 -8.03 1.43 -9.06
N VAL A 154 -7.23 2.49 -9.01
CA VAL A 154 -7.61 3.78 -8.39
C VAL A 154 -8.64 4.54 -9.25
N GLY A 155 -8.73 4.26 -10.55
CA GLY A 155 -9.64 4.92 -11.48
C GLY A 155 -9.05 6.19 -12.12
N LEU A 156 -7.73 6.24 -12.25
CA LEU A 156 -6.97 7.29 -12.94
C LEU A 156 -6.47 6.82 -14.31
#